data_AF-A0A8H9L2Q4-F1
#
_entry.id   AF-A0A8H9L2Q4-F1
#
_cell.length_a   1.000
_cell.length_b   1.000
_cell.length_c   1.000
_cell.angle_alpha   90.00
_cell.angle_beta   90.00
_cell.angle_gamma   90.00
#
_symmetry.space_group_name_H-M   'P 1'
#
loop_
_entity.id
_entity.type
_entity.pdbx_description
1 polymer ?
#
loop_
_entity_poly.entity_id
_entity_poly.type
_entity_poly.pdbx_seq_one_letter_code
_entity_poly.pdbx_strand_id
1 'polypeptide(L)'
;MLLRHIARPLLASSFIYDGVQAARKPSEHVAAARTGSALATKALGAEPLSEKQVATLVRAHGVATAAAGTLLALGKAPRASAVALALLTLPLAVVNQPFTAPSPERPARTERFLRNVASVGAALIAGADLEGRPGISWRVQQARAARAEAKAAAAG
;
A
#
# COMPACT_ATOMS: atom_id res chain seq x y z
N MET A 1 -3.56 22.14 -9.85
CA MET A 1 -2.39 21.50 -10.51
C MET A 1 -1.08 21.71 -9.75
N LEU A 2 -0.88 22.76 -8.94
CA LEU A 2 0.32 22.92 -8.09
C LEU A 2 0.34 22.07 -6.82
N LEU A 3 -0.77 22.02 -6.06
CA LEU A 3 -0.84 21.29 -4.78
C LEU A 3 -0.34 19.85 -4.88
N ARG A 4 -0.70 19.14 -5.95
CA ARG A 4 -0.31 17.73 -6.13
C ARG A 4 1.18 17.52 -6.46
N HIS A 5 1.84 18.50 -7.07
CA HIS A 5 3.28 18.45 -7.34
C HIS A 5 4.10 18.55 -6.06
N ILE A 6 3.49 19.09 -4.98
CA ILE A 6 4.12 19.19 -3.66
C ILE A 6 3.62 18.05 -2.77
N ALA A 7 2.31 17.82 -2.72
CA ALA A 7 1.68 16.85 -1.84
C ALA A 7 2.14 15.40 -2.12
N ARG A 8 2.31 15.00 -3.40
CA ARG A 8 2.72 13.62 -3.72
C ARG A 8 4.16 13.31 -3.29
N PRO A 9 5.17 14.15 -3.59
CA PRO A 9 6.51 13.97 -3.03
C PRO A 9 6.52 13.99 -1.50
N LEU A 10 5.79 14.90 -0.86
CA LEU A 10 5.73 14.97 0.60
C LEU A 10 5.14 13.70 1.21
N LEU A 11 4.03 13.21 0.67
CA LEU A 11 3.41 11.96 1.11
C LEU A 11 4.32 10.75 0.85
N ALA A 12 4.96 10.70 -0.32
CA ALA A 12 5.87 9.63 -0.70
C ALA A 12 7.14 9.56 0.16
N SER A 13 7.56 10.67 0.77
CA SER A 13 8.82 10.76 1.54
C SER A 13 8.94 9.69 2.62
N SER A 14 7.88 9.47 3.42
CA SER A 14 7.90 8.45 4.47
C SER A 14 8.01 7.04 3.89
N PHE A 15 7.30 6.74 2.81
CA PHE A 15 7.36 5.43 2.15
C PHE A 15 8.75 5.15 1.55
N ILE A 16 9.35 6.17 0.90
CA ILE A 16 10.70 6.06 0.34
C ILE A 16 11.70 5.81 1.47
N TYR A 17 11.63 6.58 2.55
CA TYR A 17 12.52 6.43 3.70
C TYR A 17 12.40 5.02 4.31
N ASP A 18 11.19 4.62 4.70
CA ASP A 18 10.95 3.31 5.32
C ASP A 18 11.35 2.15 4.38
N GLY A 19 11.04 2.29 3.08
CA GLY A 19 11.39 1.29 2.06
C GLY A 19 12.90 1.14 1.85
N VAL A 20 13.64 2.25 1.78
CA VAL A 20 15.11 2.24 1.65
C VAL A 20 15.76 1.63 2.89
N GLN A 21 15.27 1.95 4.08
CA GLN A 21 15.77 1.35 5.33
C GLN A 21 15.54 -0.16 5.35
N ALA A 22 14.33 -0.62 5.00
CA ALA A 22 14.02 -2.04 4.89
C ALA A 22 14.88 -2.77 3.83
N ALA A 23 15.18 -2.11 2.70
CA ALA A 23 16.01 -2.67 1.65
C ALA A 23 17.50 -2.78 2.03
N ARG A 24 18.04 -1.74 2.68
CA ARG A 24 19.47 -1.66 3.02
C ARG A 24 19.82 -2.42 4.29
N LYS A 25 18.92 -2.44 5.27
CA LYS A 25 19.13 -3.03 6.60
C LYS A 25 18.02 -4.04 6.96
N PRO A 26 17.83 -5.11 6.17
CA PRO A 26 16.73 -6.03 6.39
C PRO A 26 16.81 -6.74 7.75
N SER A 27 18.01 -7.00 8.27
CA SER A 27 18.24 -7.68 9.56
C SER A 27 17.58 -6.97 10.75
N GLU A 28 17.56 -5.63 10.75
CA GLU A 28 16.92 -4.83 11.80
C GLU A 28 15.39 -5.00 11.81
N HIS A 29 14.81 -5.47 10.69
CA HIS A 29 13.37 -5.66 10.52
C HIS A 29 12.93 -7.13 10.51
N VAL A 30 13.88 -8.09 10.53
CA VAL A 30 13.60 -9.53 10.50
C VAL A 30 12.75 -9.97 11.69
N ALA A 31 12.99 -9.44 12.89
CA ALA A 31 12.23 -9.83 14.09
C ALA A 31 10.72 -9.50 13.96
N ALA A 32 10.40 -8.31 13.46
CA ALA A 32 9.02 -7.91 13.19
C ALA A 32 8.42 -8.71 12.01
N ALA A 33 9.22 -8.94 10.97
CA ALA A 33 8.79 -9.69 9.78
C ALA A 33 8.58 -11.18 10.05
N ARG A 34 9.31 -11.78 10.99
CA ARG A 34 9.15 -13.19 11.38
C ARG A 34 7.73 -13.45 11.86
N THR A 35 7.21 -12.59 12.73
CA THR A 35 5.83 -12.68 13.22
C THR A 35 4.82 -12.65 12.08
N GLY A 36 4.98 -11.71 11.13
CA GLY A 36 4.10 -11.64 9.96
C GLY A 36 4.22 -12.83 9.03
N SER A 37 5.44 -13.28 8.74
CA SER A 37 5.69 -14.43 7.88
C SER A 37 5.13 -15.73 8.46
N ALA A 38 5.24 -15.93 9.78
CA ALA A 38 4.71 -17.10 10.46
C ALA A 38 3.18 -17.12 10.46
N LEU A 39 2.53 -15.96 10.61
CA LEU A 39 1.07 -15.85 10.47
C LEU A 39 0.63 -16.20 9.05
N ALA A 40 1.36 -15.72 8.03
CA ALA A 40 1.07 -16.00 6.63
C ALA A 40 1.28 -17.49 6.28
N THR A 41 2.42 -18.08 6.65
CA THR A 41 2.71 -19.50 6.36
C THR A 41 1.73 -20.41 7.09
N LYS A 42 1.38 -20.11 8.35
CA LYS A 42 0.34 -20.85 9.09
C LYS A 42 -1.02 -20.78 8.40
N ALA A 43 -1.44 -19.61 7.93
CA ALA A 43 -2.72 -19.46 7.22
C ALA A 43 -2.74 -20.21 5.87
N LEU A 44 -1.57 -20.39 5.25
CA LEU A 44 -1.40 -21.09 3.98
C LEU A 44 -1.08 -22.59 4.14
N GLY A 45 -0.96 -23.10 5.38
CA GLY A 45 -0.53 -24.49 5.63
C GLY A 45 0.89 -24.79 5.15
N ALA A 46 1.75 -23.77 5.06
CA ALA A 46 3.11 -23.86 4.57
C ALA A 46 4.13 -23.89 5.73
N GLU A 47 5.30 -24.46 5.45
CA GLU A 47 6.41 -24.47 6.40
C GLU A 47 6.90 -23.05 6.77
N PRO A 48 7.35 -22.83 8.01
CA PRO A 48 7.94 -21.56 8.41
C PRO A 48 9.14 -21.18 7.54
N LEU A 49 9.23 -19.90 7.17
CA LEU A 49 10.35 -19.41 6.38
C LEU A 49 11.64 -19.37 7.20
N SER A 50 12.75 -19.74 6.56
CA SER A 50 14.09 -19.53 7.11
C SER A 50 14.39 -18.04 7.29
N GLU A 51 15.32 -17.72 8.18
CA GLU A 51 15.72 -16.33 8.44
C GLU A 51 16.22 -15.62 7.18
N LYS A 52 16.95 -16.34 6.31
CA LYS A 52 17.39 -15.83 5.02
C LYS A 52 16.22 -15.48 4.11
N GLN A 53 15.19 -16.34 4.05
CA GLN A 53 13.97 -16.07 3.26
C GLN A 53 13.20 -14.87 3.81
N VAL A 54 13.06 -14.75 5.14
CA VAL A 54 12.43 -13.59 5.77
C VAL A 54 13.21 -12.31 5.45
N ALA A 55 14.54 -12.33 5.55
CA ALA A 55 15.39 -11.19 5.20
C ALA A 55 15.26 -10.80 3.71
N THR A 56 15.15 -11.79 2.81
CA THR A 56 14.88 -11.55 1.38
C THR A 56 13.51 -10.92 1.16
N LEU A 57 12.47 -11.38 1.85
CA LEU A 57 11.12 -10.79 1.77
C LEU A 57 11.10 -9.35 2.29
N VAL A 58 11.75 -9.08 3.41
CA VAL A 58 11.89 -7.72 3.95
C VAL A 58 12.58 -6.81 2.95
N ARG A 59 13.67 -7.27 2.34
CA ARG A 59 14.40 -6.50 1.32
C ARG A 59 13.53 -6.25 0.09
N ALA A 60 12.85 -7.27 -0.42
CA ALA A 60 11.96 -7.16 -1.57
C ALA A 60 10.80 -6.20 -1.31
N HIS A 61 10.19 -6.30 -0.13
CA HIS A 61 9.17 -5.36 0.34
C HIS A 61 9.72 -3.93 0.39
N GLY A 62 10.90 -3.73 0.98
CA GLY A 62 11.55 -2.41 1.04
C GLY A 62 11.80 -1.80 -0.34
N VAL A 63 12.32 -2.59 -1.28
CA VAL A 63 12.54 -2.16 -2.67
C VAL A 63 11.21 -1.80 -3.35
N ALA A 64 10.18 -2.63 -3.19
CA ALA A 64 8.86 -2.38 -3.76
C ALA A 64 8.23 -1.10 -3.21
N THR A 65 8.28 -0.89 -1.89
CA THR A 65 7.76 0.30 -1.22
C THR A 65 8.51 1.55 -1.64
N ALA A 66 9.85 1.51 -1.70
CA ALA A 66 10.65 2.64 -2.16
C ALA A 66 10.36 2.97 -3.63
N ALA A 67 10.32 1.97 -4.51
CA ALA A 67 10.03 2.17 -5.93
C ALA A 67 8.63 2.74 -6.16
N ALA A 68 7.60 2.20 -5.48
CA ALA A 68 6.24 2.73 -5.57
C ALA A 68 6.15 4.17 -5.02
N GLY A 69 6.85 4.46 -3.92
CA GLY A 69 6.98 5.81 -3.37
C GLY A 69 7.62 6.77 -4.38
N THR A 70 8.74 6.39 -5.01
CA THR A 70 9.41 7.20 -6.03
C THR A 70 8.51 7.43 -7.24
N LEU A 71 7.81 6.40 -7.74
CA LEU A 71 6.87 6.55 -8.85
C LEU A 71 5.74 7.51 -8.49
N LEU A 72 5.19 7.42 -7.27
CA LEU A 72 4.18 8.35 -6.78
C LEU A 72 4.70 9.79 -6.71
N ALA A 73 5.90 9.99 -6.16
CA ALA A 73 6.55 11.29 -6.05
C ALA A 73 6.78 11.93 -7.42
N LEU A 74 7.23 11.14 -8.40
CA LEU A 74 7.44 11.58 -9.78
C LEU A 74 6.15 11.72 -10.59
N GLY A 75 4.99 11.38 -10.01
CA GLY A 75 3.69 11.41 -10.71
C GLY A 75 3.56 10.35 -11.81
N LYS A 76 4.39 9.29 -11.79
CA LYS A 76 4.31 8.16 -12.72
C LYS A 76 3.30 7.14 -12.21
N ALA A 77 2.24 6.90 -12.99
CA ALA A 77 1.14 6.01 -12.63
C ALA A 77 0.65 6.19 -11.18
N PRO A 78 0.35 7.44 -10.73
CA PRO A 78 0.20 7.78 -9.31
C PRO A 78 -0.88 6.95 -8.61
N ARG A 79 -1.94 6.57 -9.33
CA ARG A 79 -3.01 5.71 -8.80
C ARG A 79 -2.53 4.30 -8.51
N ALA A 80 -1.80 3.69 -9.45
CA ALA A 80 -1.27 2.35 -9.26
C ALA A 80 -0.23 2.32 -8.13
N SER A 81 0.66 3.32 -8.11
CA SER A 81 1.66 3.49 -7.06
C SER A 81 1.02 3.66 -5.68
N ALA A 82 -0.02 4.49 -5.57
CA ALA A 82 -0.77 4.69 -4.34
C ALA A 82 -1.48 3.41 -3.85
N VAL A 83 -2.15 2.68 -4.75
CA VAL A 83 -2.77 1.39 -4.42
C VAL A 83 -1.71 0.37 -3.99
N ALA A 84 -0.59 0.30 -4.69
CA ALA A 84 0.52 -0.58 -4.33
C ALA A 84 1.06 -0.25 -2.92
N LEU A 85 1.28 1.02 -2.60
CA LEU A 85 1.71 1.46 -1.27
C LEU A 85 0.70 1.08 -0.19
N ALA A 86 -0.60 1.26 -0.44
CA ALA A 86 -1.65 0.84 0.49
C ALA A 86 -1.60 -0.69 0.73
N LEU A 87 -1.52 -1.48 -0.35
CA LEU A 87 -1.44 -2.95 -0.27
C LEU A 87 -0.18 -3.44 0.42
N LEU A 88 0.96 -2.79 0.18
CA LEU A 88 2.23 -3.10 0.84
C LEU A 88 2.16 -2.80 2.35
N THR A 89 1.47 -1.72 2.75
CA THR A 89 1.42 -1.26 4.15
C THR A 89 0.36 -2.00 4.98
N LEU A 90 -0.71 -2.48 4.37
CA LEU A 90 -1.81 -3.17 5.05
C LEU A 90 -1.36 -4.37 5.91
N PRO A 91 -0.53 -5.31 5.40
CA PRO A 91 0.00 -6.41 6.22
C PRO A 91 0.79 -5.92 7.44
N LEU A 92 1.52 -4.80 7.32
CA LEU A 92 2.27 -4.23 8.44
C LEU A 92 1.34 -3.70 9.53
N ALA A 93 0.18 -3.15 9.17
CA ALA A 93 -0.85 -2.78 10.16
C ALA A 93 -1.37 -4.03 10.89
N VAL A 94 -1.67 -5.11 10.17
CA VAL A 94 -2.13 -6.37 10.77
C VAL A 94 -1.08 -6.94 11.72
N VAL A 95 0.20 -6.92 11.37
CA VAL A 95 1.29 -7.41 12.23
C VAL A 95 1.49 -6.55 13.48
N ASN A 96 1.32 -5.23 13.35
CA ASN A 96 1.52 -4.28 14.45
C ASN A 96 0.26 -4.06 15.30
N GLN A 97 -0.85 -4.75 15.04
CA GLN A 97 -2.08 -4.57 15.82
C GLN A 97 -1.82 -4.71 17.33
N PRO A 98 -2.36 -3.82 18.17
CA PRO A 98 -2.07 -3.81 19.61
C PRO A 98 -3.02 -4.70 20.43
N PHE A 99 -4.10 -5.21 19.84
CA PHE A 99 -5.19 -5.89 20.54
C PHE A 99 -4.72 -7.16 21.27
N THR A 100 -3.78 -7.90 20.67
CA THR A 100 -3.21 -9.13 21.26
C THR A 100 -1.86 -8.92 21.95
N ALA A 101 -1.41 -7.67 22.10
CA ALA A 101 -0.09 -7.37 22.66
C ALA A 101 -0.09 -7.43 24.20
N PRO A 102 0.98 -7.95 24.84
CA PRO A 102 1.20 -7.77 26.29
C PRO A 102 1.26 -6.28 26.66
N SER A 103 0.81 -5.92 27.87
CA SER A 103 0.79 -4.53 28.37
C SER A 103 2.08 -3.73 28.14
N PRO A 104 3.31 -4.25 28.38
CA PRO A 104 4.53 -3.46 28.15
C PRO A 104 4.81 -3.15 26.67
N GLU A 105 4.38 -4.00 25.74
CA GLU A 105 4.60 -3.79 24.30
C GLU A 105 3.48 -2.99 23.62
N ARG A 106 2.31 -2.94 24.27
CA ARG A 106 1.08 -2.38 23.71
C ARG A 106 1.24 -0.93 23.21
N PRO A 107 1.86 0.01 23.95
CA PRO A 107 2.01 1.39 23.48
C PRO A 107 2.81 1.49 22.17
N ALA A 108 3.97 0.82 22.11
CA ALA A 108 4.83 0.85 20.92
C ALA A 108 4.18 0.16 19.71
N ARG A 109 3.39 -0.89 19.92
CA ARG A 109 2.58 -1.52 18.85
C ARG A 109 1.45 -0.61 18.38
N THR A 110 0.73 0.05 19.30
CA THR A 110 -0.32 1.01 18.96
C THR A 110 0.23 2.14 18.09
N GLU A 111 1.39 2.71 18.44
CA GLU A 111 2.03 3.76 17.64
C GLU A 111 2.32 3.27 16.21
N ARG A 112 2.98 2.12 16.06
CA ARG A 112 3.28 1.53 14.75
C ARG A 112 2.02 1.20 13.96
N PHE A 113 1.01 0.65 14.63
CA PHE A 113 -0.29 0.36 14.02
C PHE A 113 -0.95 1.62 13.46
N LEU A 114 -1.04 2.68 14.26
CA LEU A 114 -1.64 3.94 13.84
C LEU A 114 -0.85 4.60 12.71
N ARG A 115 0.49 4.57 12.74
CA ARG A 115 1.33 5.06 11.63
C ARG A 115 1.03 4.30 10.34
N ASN A 116 0.90 2.97 10.39
CA ASN A 116 0.58 2.15 9.23
C ASN A 116 -0.84 2.43 8.71
N VAL A 117 -1.84 2.53 9.59
CA VAL A 117 -3.23 2.86 9.23
C VAL A 117 -3.31 4.26 8.60
N ALA A 118 -2.66 5.25 9.19
CA ALA A 118 -2.59 6.60 8.64
C ALA A 118 -1.92 6.61 7.26
N SER A 119 -0.85 5.86 7.08
CA SER A 119 -0.14 5.73 5.79
C SER A 119 -1.03 5.06 4.72
N VAL A 120 -1.76 4.01 5.07
CA VAL A 120 -2.75 3.38 4.19
C VAL A 120 -3.83 4.39 3.78
N GLY A 121 -4.40 5.12 4.75
CA GLY A 121 -5.41 6.15 4.47
C GLY A 121 -4.88 7.25 3.55
N ALA A 122 -3.67 7.75 3.82
CA ALA A 122 -3.00 8.74 2.98
C ALA A 122 -2.78 8.23 1.55
N ALA A 123 -2.29 6.99 1.40
CA ALA A 123 -2.11 6.37 0.09
C ALA A 123 -3.44 6.21 -0.66
N LEU A 124 -4.52 5.78 0.01
CA LEU A 124 -5.84 5.66 -0.62
C LEU A 124 -6.39 7.01 -1.09
N ILE A 125 -6.23 8.07 -0.30
CA ILE A 125 -6.59 9.45 -0.72
C ILE A 125 -5.79 9.85 -1.96
N ALA A 126 -4.49 9.58 -2.00
CA ALA A 126 -3.65 9.87 -3.16
C ALA A 126 -4.06 9.06 -4.41
N GLY A 127 -4.60 7.84 -4.25
CA GLY A 127 -5.07 6.98 -5.33
C GLY A 127 -6.49 7.30 -5.83
N ALA A 128 -7.31 7.93 -5.00
CA ALA A 128 -8.68 8.35 -5.32
C ALA A 128 -8.73 9.61 -6.19
N ASP A 129 -7.64 10.40 -6.25
CA ASP A 129 -7.55 11.58 -7.11
C ASP A 129 -7.55 11.18 -8.60
N LEU A 130 -8.65 11.51 -9.30
CA LEU A 130 -8.85 11.22 -10.72
C LEU A 130 -8.16 12.23 -11.65
N GLU A 131 -7.54 13.30 -11.14
CA GLU A 131 -6.86 14.35 -11.94
C GLU A 131 -7.75 14.98 -13.04
N GLY A 132 -9.08 14.86 -12.94
CA GLY A 132 -10.02 15.25 -14.00
C GLY A 132 -10.12 14.24 -15.15
N ARG A 133 -9.41 13.12 -15.11
CA ARG A 133 -9.56 12.02 -16.07
C ARG A 133 -10.79 11.17 -15.73
N PRO A 134 -11.58 10.75 -16.71
CA PRO A 134 -12.74 9.91 -16.46
C PRO A 134 -12.35 8.58 -15.80
N GLY A 135 -12.96 8.29 -14.66
CA GLY A 135 -12.79 7.03 -13.95
C GLY A 135 -13.35 5.83 -14.71
N ILE A 136 -13.02 4.60 -14.26
CA ILE A 136 -13.59 3.37 -14.85
C ILE A 136 -15.12 3.37 -14.72
N SER A 137 -15.66 3.79 -13.58
CA SER A 137 -17.10 3.94 -13.37
C SER A 137 -17.73 4.89 -14.39
N TRP A 138 -17.10 6.04 -14.66
CA TRP A 138 -17.55 6.98 -15.69
C TRP A 138 -17.53 6.34 -17.08
N ARG A 139 -16.45 5.63 -17.43
CA ARG A 139 -16.34 4.94 -18.75
C ARG A 139 -17.40 3.85 -18.90
N VAL A 140 -17.68 3.11 -17.83
CA VAL A 140 -18.75 2.08 -17.79
C VAL A 140 -20.12 2.72 -17.92
N GLN A 141 -20.39 3.81 -17.20
CA GLN A 141 -21.64 4.55 -17.28
C GLN A 141 -21.86 5.11 -18.69
N GLN A 142 -20.84 5.69 -19.30
CA GLN A 142 -20.92 6.20 -20.67
C GLN A 142 -21.16 5.08 -21.68
N ALA A 143 -20.49 3.93 -21.54
CA ALA A 143 -20.73 2.78 -22.40
C ALA A 143 -22.16 2.22 -22.24
N ARG A 144 -22.70 2.24 -21.01
CA ARG A 144 -24.10 1.85 -20.74
C ARG A 144 -25.09 2.84 -21.35
N ALA A 145 -24.86 4.14 -21.21
CA ALA A 145 -25.68 5.19 -21.81
C ALA A 145 -25.70 5.07 -23.34
N ALA A 146 -24.53 4.93 -23.97
CA ALA A 146 -24.42 4.75 -25.42
C ALA A 146 -25.15 3.48 -25.92
N ARG A 147 -25.10 2.38 -25.15
CA ARG A 147 -25.88 1.16 -25.47
C ARG A 147 -27.39 1.37 -25.32
N ALA A 148 -27.83 2.11 -24.32
CA ALA A 148 -29.25 2.41 -24.11
C ALA A 148 -29.80 3.30 -25.25
N GLU A 149 -29.04 4.32 -25.66
CA GLU A 149 -29.37 5.19 -26.79
C GLU A 149 -29.45 4.42 -28.11
N ALA A 150 -28.45 3.56 -28.40
CA ALA A 150 -28.47 2.71 -29.59
C ALA A 150 -29.67 1.75 -29.61
N LYS A 151 -30.07 1.21 -28.46
CA LYS A 151 -31.26 0.34 -28.35
C LYS A 151 -32.56 1.11 -28.54
N ALA A 152 -32.64 2.36 -28.05
CA ALA A 152 -33.80 3.22 -28.26
C ALA A 152 -33.95 3.63 -29.74
N ALA A 153 -32.84 3.95 -30.41
CA ALA A 153 -32.83 4.29 -31.83
C ALA A 153 -33.18 3.11 -32.76
N ALA A 154 -32.96 1.86 -32.33
CA ALA A 154 -33.34 0.67 -33.08
C ALA A 154 -34.79 0.22 -32.86
N ALA A 155 -35.50 0.83 -31.90
CA ALA A 155 -36.86 0.47 -31.51
C ALA A 155 -37.93 1.46 -32.01
N GLY A 156 -37.52 2.58 -32.61
CA GLY A 156 -38.38 3.55 -33.30
C GLY A 156 -38.12 3.52 -34.80
#